data_AF-A0A7J4IML6-F1
#
_entry.id   AF-A0A7J4IML6-F1
#
_cell.length_a   1.000
_cell.length_b   1.000
_cell.length_c   1.000
_cell.angle_alpha   90.00
_cell.angle_beta   90.00
_cell.angle_gamma   90.00
#
_symmetry.space_group_name_H-M   'P 1'
#
loop_
_entity.id
_entity.type
_entity.pdbx_description
1 polymer ?
#
loop_
_entity_poly.entity_id
_entity_poly.type
_entity_poly.pdbx_seq_one_letter_code
_entity_poly.pdbx_strand_id
1 'polypeptide(L)'
;MSMLIALLLVIMAGSVGVQADGSDPLDPSDGGADWDGDGLTNAEEQAAGTDMNNADTDNDGLPDGWEVAYGLNPTSSSDANADPDGDGLTNSQEYAAGTNPNSADTDGDG
;
A
#
# COMPACT_ATOMS: atom_id res chain seq x y z
N MET A 1 -16.07 7.44 58.38
CA MET A 1 -16.50 8.57 57.52
C MET A 1 -15.45 8.69 56.43
N SER A 2 -15.57 7.97 55.31
CA SER A 2 -16.35 8.36 54.12
C SER A 2 -16.12 9.83 53.76
N MET A 3 -15.23 10.08 52.78
CA MET A 3 -15.34 11.18 51.83
C MET A 3 -14.79 10.67 50.49
N LEU A 4 -15.69 10.55 49.51
CA LEU A 4 -15.36 10.44 48.09
C LEU A 4 -14.32 11.50 47.72
N ILE A 5 -13.21 11.12 47.10
CA ILE A 5 -12.26 12.07 46.52
C ILE A 5 -12.05 11.72 45.05
N ALA A 6 -12.34 12.73 44.23
CA ALA A 6 -11.90 12.98 42.87
C ALA A 6 -12.46 12.10 41.74
N LEU A 7 -13.69 12.43 41.32
CA LEU A 7 -13.98 12.59 39.90
C LEU A 7 -13.21 13.82 39.40
N LEU A 8 -12.02 13.61 38.83
CA LEU A 8 -11.29 14.68 38.14
C LEU A 8 -10.65 14.09 36.88
N LEU A 9 -11.32 14.35 35.76
CA LEU A 9 -10.80 14.47 34.40
C LEU A 9 -9.49 13.72 34.12
N VAL A 10 -9.57 12.60 33.40
CA VAL A 10 -8.41 12.12 32.62
C VAL A 10 -8.14 13.21 31.59
N ILE A 11 -7.19 14.07 31.91
CA ILE A 11 -6.70 15.11 31.01
C ILE A 11 -6.08 14.36 29.84
N MET A 12 -6.66 14.56 28.67
CA MET A 12 -6.13 14.14 27.37
C MET A 12 -4.71 14.71 27.23
N ALA A 13 -3.71 13.97 27.68
CA ALA A 13 -2.33 14.24 27.34
C ALA A 13 -2.13 13.71 25.92
N GLY A 14 -2.55 14.51 24.94
CA GLY A 14 -2.18 14.32 23.55
C GLY A 14 -0.67 14.40 23.45
N SER A 15 -0.02 13.23 23.37
CA SER A 15 1.04 13.11 22.39
C SER A 15 0.34 13.24 21.05
N VAL A 16 0.43 14.40 20.41
CA VAL A 16 0.37 14.49 18.94
C VAL A 16 1.60 13.75 18.43
N GLY A 17 1.57 12.43 18.61
CA GLY A 17 2.61 11.52 18.20
C GLY A 17 2.32 11.25 16.75
N VAL A 18 3.25 11.68 15.89
CA VAL A 18 3.50 11.03 14.60
C VAL A 18 3.15 9.54 14.74
N GLN A 19 2.25 9.07 13.87
CA GLN A 19 1.85 7.67 13.83
C GLN A 19 3.10 6.80 13.62
N ALA A 20 3.02 5.50 13.95
CA ALA A 20 4.18 4.62 13.87
C ALA A 20 4.74 4.51 12.43
N ASP A 21 3.91 4.84 11.43
CA ASP A 21 4.22 4.91 10.00
C ASP A 21 4.88 6.24 9.56
N GLY A 22 5.12 7.18 10.49
CA GLY A 22 5.73 8.48 10.16
C GLY A 22 4.74 9.57 9.76
N SER A 23 3.46 9.25 9.57
CA SER A 23 2.43 10.24 9.25
C SER A 23 2.02 11.07 10.46
N ASP A 24 1.97 12.39 10.28
CA ASP A 24 1.33 13.31 11.19
C ASP A 24 -0.16 13.44 10.78
N PRO A 25 -1.10 12.90 11.56
CA PRO A 25 -2.53 13.04 11.26
C PRO A 25 -3.02 14.51 11.31
N LEU A 26 -2.16 15.46 11.70
CA LEU A 26 -2.41 16.90 11.64
C LEU A 26 -1.71 17.61 10.48
N ASP A 27 -0.90 16.92 9.67
CA ASP A 27 -0.33 17.43 8.42
C ASP A 27 -1.09 16.86 7.21
N PRO A 28 -2.01 17.63 6.60
CA PRO A 28 -2.75 17.17 5.43
C PRO A 28 -1.85 16.99 4.17
N SER A 29 -0.57 17.37 4.22
CA SER A 29 0.37 17.18 3.12
C SER A 29 0.88 15.74 3.01
N ASP A 30 0.86 14.99 4.12
CA ASP A 30 1.39 13.62 4.17
C ASP A 30 0.65 12.70 3.21
N GLY A 31 -0.66 12.85 3.09
CA GLY A 31 -1.45 12.00 2.19
C GLY A 31 -1.11 12.15 0.71
N GLY A 32 -0.53 13.27 0.28
CA GLY A 32 -0.14 13.51 -1.11
C GLY A 32 1.33 13.22 -1.41
N ALA A 33 2.12 12.83 -0.41
CA ALA A 33 3.48 12.36 -0.62
C ALA A 33 3.48 10.91 -1.11
N ASP A 34 4.56 10.49 -1.76
CA ASP A 34 4.87 9.13 -2.17
C ASP A 34 6.26 8.86 -1.56
N TRP A 35 6.28 8.21 -0.39
CA TRP A 35 7.48 8.16 0.45
C TRP A 35 8.45 7.06 0.03
N ASP A 36 7.98 5.96 -0.52
CA ASP A 36 8.80 4.85 -0.99
C ASP A 36 9.05 4.87 -2.52
N GLY A 37 8.31 5.69 -3.25
CA GLY A 37 8.55 5.98 -4.67
C GLY A 37 8.01 4.91 -5.61
N ASP A 38 6.98 4.17 -5.21
CA ASP A 38 6.43 3.05 -5.98
C ASP A 38 5.32 3.46 -6.98
N GLY A 39 4.85 4.71 -6.86
CA GLY A 39 3.82 5.29 -7.71
C GLY A 39 2.44 5.45 -7.06
N LEU A 40 2.27 5.06 -5.79
CA LEU A 40 1.12 5.40 -4.96
C LEU A 40 1.46 6.54 -4.01
N THR A 41 0.50 7.43 -3.80
CA THR A 41 0.60 8.38 -2.67
C THR A 41 0.26 7.69 -1.36
N ASN A 42 0.78 8.17 -0.23
CA ASN A 42 0.49 7.65 1.10
C ASN A 42 -1.02 7.51 1.40
N ALA A 43 -1.86 8.39 0.83
CA ALA A 43 -3.32 8.28 0.95
C ALA A 43 -3.90 7.15 0.07
N GLU A 44 -3.33 6.91 -1.11
CA GLU A 44 -3.69 5.79 -1.97
C GLU A 44 -3.24 4.46 -1.34
N GLU A 45 -2.05 4.42 -0.75
CA GLU A 45 -1.54 3.27 0.00
C GLU A 45 -2.40 2.94 1.21
N GLN A 46 -2.77 3.96 1.99
CA GLN A 46 -3.73 3.78 3.09
C GLN A 46 -5.07 3.19 2.60
N ALA A 47 -5.51 3.56 1.40
CA ALA A 47 -6.74 3.05 0.80
C ALA A 47 -6.58 1.64 0.22
N ALA A 48 -5.40 1.31 -0.31
CA ALA A 48 -5.02 -0.01 -0.81
C ALA A 48 -4.71 -1.01 0.32
N GLY A 49 -4.39 -0.51 1.52
CA GLY A 49 -3.98 -1.32 2.67
C GLY A 49 -2.50 -1.70 2.65
N THR A 50 -1.68 -0.93 1.95
CA THR A 50 -0.23 -1.12 1.80
C THR A 50 0.56 -0.28 2.81
N ASP A 51 1.87 -0.52 2.92
CA ASP A 51 2.76 0.18 3.84
C ASP A 51 3.42 1.38 3.17
N MET A 52 3.09 2.59 3.65
CA MET A 52 3.55 3.90 3.12
C MET A 52 5.06 4.10 3.02
N ASN A 53 5.85 3.18 3.56
CA ASN A 53 7.31 3.26 3.56
C ASN A 53 7.96 2.04 2.89
N ASN A 54 7.17 1.20 2.22
CA ASN A 54 7.63 -0.05 1.64
C ASN A 54 6.92 -0.33 0.32
N ALA A 55 7.65 -0.09 -0.77
CA ALA A 55 7.18 -0.19 -2.15
C ALA A 55 6.66 -1.58 -2.58
N ASP A 56 6.80 -2.62 -1.76
CA ASP A 56 6.40 -4.01 -2.01
C ASP A 56 5.93 -4.60 -0.68
N THR A 57 4.66 -4.38 -0.34
CA THR A 57 4.09 -4.66 0.98
C THR A 57 4.14 -6.15 1.32
N ASP A 58 3.88 -7.03 0.35
CA ASP A 58 3.82 -8.47 0.58
C ASP A 58 5.14 -9.21 0.30
N ASN A 59 6.14 -8.50 -0.21
CA ASN A 59 7.51 -8.95 -0.49
C ASN A 59 7.59 -10.05 -1.55
N ASP A 60 6.79 -9.96 -2.61
CA ASP A 60 6.79 -10.91 -3.72
C ASP A 60 7.63 -10.46 -4.93
N GLY A 61 8.12 -9.21 -4.89
CA GLY A 61 8.95 -8.60 -5.92
C GLY A 61 8.18 -7.75 -6.93
N LEU A 62 6.86 -7.60 -6.78
CA LEU A 62 6.04 -6.63 -7.49
C LEU A 62 5.86 -5.36 -6.64
N PRO A 63 5.97 -4.15 -7.22
CA PRO A 63 5.64 -2.94 -6.48
C PRO A 63 4.14 -2.77 -6.26
N ASP A 64 3.73 -2.27 -5.10
CA ASP A 64 2.31 -2.12 -4.75
C ASP A 64 1.58 -1.24 -5.78
N GLY A 65 2.21 -0.15 -6.20
CA GLY A 65 1.68 0.75 -7.23
C GLY A 65 1.53 0.11 -8.60
N TRP A 66 2.40 -0.83 -8.97
CA TRP A 66 2.24 -1.59 -10.21
C TRP A 66 1.06 -2.55 -10.09
N GLU A 67 0.95 -3.27 -8.98
CA GLU A 67 -0.14 -4.21 -8.73
C GLU A 67 -1.50 -3.51 -8.72
N VAL A 68 -1.62 -2.39 -8.01
CA VAL A 68 -2.84 -1.58 -7.98
C VAL A 68 -3.20 -1.06 -9.38
N ALA A 69 -2.21 -0.62 -10.17
CA ALA A 69 -2.45 -0.13 -11.53
C ALA A 69 -3.01 -1.22 -12.47
N TYR A 70 -2.64 -2.49 -12.24
CA TYR A 70 -3.11 -3.64 -13.01
C TYR A 70 -4.22 -4.46 -12.32
N GLY A 71 -4.72 -4.00 -11.17
CA GLY A 71 -5.83 -4.66 -10.46
C GLY A 71 -5.45 -5.98 -9.78
N LEU A 72 -4.17 -6.17 -9.49
CA LEU A 72 -3.63 -7.25 -8.67
C LEU A 72 -3.77 -6.91 -7.18
N ASN A 73 -3.30 -7.78 -6.29
CA ASN A 73 -3.47 -7.64 -4.85
C ASN A 73 -2.13 -7.43 -4.13
N PRO A 74 -1.77 -6.17 -3.80
CA PRO A 74 -0.48 -5.79 -3.21
C PRO A 74 -0.25 -6.26 -1.76
N THR A 75 -1.14 -7.11 -1.24
CA THR A 75 -1.06 -7.64 0.13
C THR A 75 -1.03 -9.17 0.12
N SER A 76 -0.82 -9.79 -1.04
CA SER A 76 -0.97 -11.21 -1.27
C SER A 76 0.04 -11.76 -2.26
N SER A 77 1.23 -12.10 -1.75
CA SER A 77 2.42 -12.58 -2.48
C SER A 77 2.26 -13.79 -3.43
N SER A 78 1.07 -14.38 -3.48
CA SER A 78 0.73 -15.50 -4.36
C SER A 78 0.44 -15.07 -5.79
N ASP A 79 0.02 -13.83 -6.02
CA ASP A 79 -0.35 -13.37 -7.35
C ASP A 79 0.85 -12.96 -8.21
N ALA A 80 2.05 -12.70 -7.67
CA ALA A 80 3.30 -12.71 -8.44
C ALA A 80 3.44 -13.90 -9.42
N ASN A 81 2.98 -15.07 -8.98
CA ASN A 81 3.06 -16.31 -9.75
C ASN A 81 1.76 -16.65 -10.51
N ALA A 82 0.75 -15.78 -10.47
CA ALA A 82 -0.47 -15.94 -11.24
C ALA A 82 -0.25 -15.53 -12.69
N ASP A 83 -1.13 -16.03 -13.55
CA ASP A 83 -1.22 -15.75 -14.99
C ASP A 83 -2.69 -15.42 -15.28
N PRO A 84 -3.11 -14.16 -15.08
CA PRO A 84 -4.53 -13.77 -15.15
C PRO A 84 -5.13 -13.84 -16.55
N ASP A 85 -4.33 -13.64 -17.59
CA ASP A 85 -4.77 -13.64 -18.99
C ASP A 85 -4.55 -14.97 -19.72
N GLY A 86 -3.76 -15.87 -19.15
CA GLY A 86 -3.54 -17.23 -19.62
C GLY A 86 -2.57 -17.32 -20.80
N ASP A 87 -1.67 -16.35 -20.98
CA ASP A 87 -0.69 -16.32 -22.07
C ASP A 87 0.57 -17.16 -21.77
N GLY A 88 0.71 -17.60 -20.51
CA GLY A 88 1.80 -18.44 -20.04
C GLY A 88 2.95 -17.68 -19.38
N LEU A 89 2.85 -16.36 -19.23
CA LEU A 89 3.72 -15.54 -18.40
C LEU A 89 3.07 -15.29 -17.03
N THR A 90 3.89 -15.24 -15.98
CA THR A 90 3.41 -14.84 -14.65
C THR A 90 3.48 -13.33 -14.50
N ASN A 91 2.69 -12.76 -13.58
CA ASN A 91 2.72 -11.33 -13.26
C ASN A 91 4.16 -10.81 -13.02
N SER A 92 5.00 -11.53 -12.27
CA SER A 92 6.42 -11.14 -12.09
C SER A 92 7.25 -11.16 -13.39
N GLN A 93 6.98 -12.10 -14.29
CA GLN A 93 7.66 -12.16 -15.59
C GLN A 93 7.23 -11.00 -16.47
N GLU A 94 5.95 -10.64 -16.42
CA GLU A 94 5.40 -9.53 -17.18
C GLU A 94 5.86 -8.18 -16.65
N TYR A 95 5.92 -8.01 -15.34
CA TYR A 95 6.56 -6.85 -14.72
C TYR A 95 8.00 -6.68 -15.21
N ALA A 96 8.79 -7.78 -15.21
CA ALA A 96 10.16 -7.77 -15.71
C ALA A 96 10.26 -7.52 -17.23
N ALA A 97 9.25 -7.92 -18.01
CA ALA A 97 9.16 -7.70 -19.45
C ALA A 97 8.60 -6.31 -19.80
N GLY A 98 7.98 -5.61 -18.84
CA GLY A 98 7.23 -4.38 -19.08
C GLY A 98 5.95 -4.60 -19.88
N THR A 99 5.35 -5.80 -19.77
CA THR A 99 4.07 -6.16 -20.42
C THR A 99 2.89 -5.98 -19.47
N ASN A 100 1.68 -6.20 -19.98
CA ASN A 100 0.45 -6.01 -19.21
C ASN A 100 -0.11 -7.37 -18.75
N PRO A 101 -0.21 -7.63 -17.44
CA PRO A 101 -0.65 -8.90 -16.86
C PRO A 101 -2.10 -9.30 -17.11
N ASN A 102 -2.84 -8.48 -17.82
CA ASN A 102 -4.21 -8.73 -18.21
C ASN A 102 -4.39 -8.72 -19.74
N SER A 103 -3.31 -8.87 -20.52
CA SER A 103 -3.30 -8.75 -21.97
C SER A 103 -2.39 -9.76 -22.67
N ALA A 104 -2.98 -10.90 -23.06
CA ALA A 104 -2.31 -12.02 -23.71
C ALA A 104 -1.63 -11.73 -25.08
N ASP A 105 -1.83 -10.54 -25.65
CA ASP A 105 -1.18 -10.06 -26.87
C ASP A 105 -0.74 -8.61 -26.65
N THR A 106 0.26 -8.42 -25.77
CA THR A 106 0.70 -7.08 -25.35
C THR A 106 1.27 -6.24 -26.51
N ASP A 107 1.92 -6.85 -27.51
CA ASP A 107 2.45 -6.15 -28.69
C ASP A 107 1.52 -6.12 -29.91
N GLY A 108 0.38 -6.82 -29.86
CA GLY A 108 -0.75 -6.63 -30.75
C GLY A 108 -0.49 -7.03 -32.20
N ASP A 109 0.43 -7.97 -32.43
CA ASP A 109 0.97 -8.28 -33.76
C ASP A 109 0.30 -9.47 -34.48
N GLY A 110 -0.83 -9.95 -33.93
CA GLY A 110 -1.62 -11.10 -34.43
C GLY A 110 -1.90 -11.20 -35.93
#